data_AF-A0A934HZI0-F1
#
_entry.id   AF-A0A934HZI0-F1
#
_cell.length_a   1.000
_cell.length_b   1.000
_cell.length_c   1.000
_cell.angle_alpha   90.00
_cell.angle_beta   90.00
_cell.angle_gamma   90.00
#
_symmetry.space_group_name_H-M   'P 1'
#
loop_
_entity.id
_entity.type
_entity.pdbx_description
1 polymer ?
#
loop_
_entity_poly.entity_id
_entity_poly.type
_entity_poly.pdbx_seq_one_letter_code
_entity_poly.pdbx_strand_id
1 'polypeptide(L)'
;EEPLLKGNISITYGVDTIEVQSYGIEIERQDLVDGKLVNIERDCVKSISPERHKVHNLMKLLYDNNVSPIHLIDVLGDYIDEYIVDFDKEIKDIAY
;
A
#
# COMPACT_ATOMS: atom_id res chain seq x y z
N GLU A 1 -4.82 -14.25 -3.30
CA GLU A 1 -5.50 -13.37 -2.34
C GLU A 1 -5.70 -12.01 -2.99
N GLU A 2 -6.55 -11.13 -2.44
CA GLU A 2 -6.65 -9.75 -2.96
C GLU A 2 -5.34 -9.02 -2.61
N PRO A 3 -4.64 -8.37 -3.56
CA PRO A 3 -3.35 -7.73 -3.28
C PRO A 3 -3.44 -6.49 -2.39
N LEU A 4 -4.67 -6.10 -2.00
CA LEU A 4 -4.93 -4.99 -1.10
C LEU A 4 -4.73 -5.41 0.35
N LEU A 5 -3.77 -4.80 1.02
CA LEU A 5 -3.55 -4.95 2.46
C LEU A 5 -4.45 -3.99 3.23
N LYS A 6 -5.03 -4.46 4.34
CA LYS A 6 -5.72 -3.62 5.32
C LYS A 6 -5.03 -3.77 6.67
N GLY A 7 -4.69 -2.65 7.29
CA GLY A 7 -4.10 -2.59 8.62
C GLY A 7 -4.46 -1.30 9.33
N ASN A 8 -3.77 -1.04 10.42
CA ASN A 8 -3.85 0.22 11.17
C ASN A 8 -2.43 0.75 11.39
N ILE A 9 -2.31 2.07 11.53
CA ILE A 9 -1.09 2.73 12.01
C ILE A 9 -1.40 3.54 13.25
N SER A 10 -0.46 3.61 14.17
CA SER A 10 -0.57 4.44 15.38
C SER A 10 0.14 5.77 15.12
N ILE A 11 -0.58 6.87 15.29
CA ILE A 11 -0.06 8.22 15.08
C ILE A 11 -0.18 8.99 16.39
N THR A 12 0.94 9.55 16.85
CA THR A 12 0.95 10.41 18.04
C THR A 12 0.52 11.81 17.64
N TYR A 13 -0.55 12.31 18.26
CA TYR A 13 -1.07 13.65 18.05
C TYR A 13 -1.21 14.35 19.41
N GLY A 14 -0.30 15.28 19.69
CA GLY A 14 -0.21 15.91 21.02
C GLY A 14 0.20 14.89 22.10
N VAL A 15 -0.69 14.63 23.06
CA VAL A 15 -0.49 13.63 24.13
C VAL A 15 -1.19 12.30 23.82
N ASP A 16 -2.03 12.26 22.79
CA ASP A 16 -2.84 11.11 22.45
C ASP A 16 -2.15 10.25 21.39
N THR A 17 -2.43 8.94 21.44
CA THR A 17 -2.10 8.01 20.36
C THR A 17 -3.39 7.62 19.67
N ILE A 18 -3.48 7.93 18.38
CA ILE A 18 -4.66 7.65 17.56
C ILE A 18 -4.33 6.48 16.65
N GLU A 19 -5.16 5.44 16.68
CA GLU A 19 -5.10 4.38 15.67
C GLU A 19 -5.91 4.80 14.44
N VAL A 20 -5.25 4.81 13.29
CA VAL A 20 -5.85 5.17 12.01
C VAL A 20 -5.82 3.96 11.10
N GLN A 21 -6.95 3.68 10.45
CA GLN A 21 -7.01 2.65 9.42
C GLN A 21 -6.05 3.00 8.28
N SER A 22 -5.36 2.01 7.74
CA SER A 22 -4.50 2.17 6.57
C SER A 22 -4.67 1.03 5.58
N TYR A 23 -4.49 1.33 4.31
CA TYR A 23 -4.44 0.35 3.24
C TYR A 23 -3.08 0.36 2.56
N GLY A 24 -2.65 -0.82 2.14
CA GLY A 24 -1.39 -1.06 1.45
C GLY A 24 -1.56 -1.96 0.24
N ILE A 25 -0.45 -2.29 -0.42
CA ILE A 25 -0.41 -3.16 -1.59
C ILE A 25 0.69 -4.21 -1.40
N GLU A 26 0.37 -5.47 -1.68
CA GLU A 26 1.32 -6.55 -1.89
C GLU A 26 1.26 -6.98 -3.36
N ILE A 27 2.43 -7.18 -3.98
CA ILE A 27 2.52 -7.72 -5.33
C ILE A 27 3.41 -8.97 -5.35
N GLU A 28 3.05 -9.91 -6.21
CA GLU A 28 3.71 -11.20 -6.35
C GLU A 28 4.03 -11.47 -7.82
N ARG A 29 5.23 -12.00 -8.09
CA ARG A 29 5.61 -12.60 -9.36
C ARG A 29 5.89 -14.08 -9.15
N GLN A 30 5.28 -14.92 -9.98
CA GLN A 30 5.55 -16.36 -10.04
C GLN A 30 6.32 -16.70 -11.31
N ASP A 31 7.49 -17.31 -11.17
CA ASP A 31 8.27 -17.78 -12.31
C ASP A 31 8.01 -19.27 -12.52
N LEU A 32 7.62 -19.62 -13.75
CA LEU A 32 7.25 -20.96 -14.16
C LEU A 32 8.19 -21.46 -15.25
N VAL A 33 8.79 -22.64 -15.06
CA VAL A 33 9.57 -23.35 -16.09
C VAL A 33 8.91 -24.71 -16.32
N ASP A 34 8.54 -25.02 -17.55
CA ASP A 34 7.80 -26.24 -17.92
C ASP A 34 6.52 -26.46 -17.08
N GLY A 35 5.82 -25.36 -16.77
CA GLY A 35 4.61 -25.37 -15.93
C GLY A 35 4.87 -25.67 -14.45
N LYS A 36 6.14 -25.83 -14.04
CA LYS A 36 6.54 -25.99 -12.64
C LYS A 36 6.95 -24.64 -12.08
N LEU A 37 6.40 -24.33 -10.91
CA LEU A 37 6.80 -23.16 -10.14
C LEU A 37 8.25 -23.34 -9.69
N VAL A 38 9.12 -22.44 -10.13
CA VAL A 38 10.55 -22.46 -9.76
C VAL A 38 10.93 -21.34 -8.80
N ASN A 39 10.18 -20.24 -8.80
CA ASN A 39 10.43 -19.10 -7.93
C ASN A 39 9.14 -18.31 -7.66
N ILE A 40 9.05 -17.72 -6.47
CA ILE A 40 8.07 -16.70 -6.16
C ILE A 40 8.81 -15.51 -5.57
N GLU A 41 8.58 -14.34 -6.13
CA GLU A 41 9.05 -13.07 -5.59
C GLU A 41 7.86 -12.24 -5.11
N ARG A 42 7.99 -11.61 -3.95
CA ARG A 42 6.97 -10.77 -3.34
C ARG A 42 7.59 -9.52 -2.76
N ASP A 43 6.85 -8.41 -2.84
CA ASP A 43 7.15 -7.20 -2.10
C ASP A 43 5.86 -6.48 -1.73
N CYS A 44 5.91 -5.62 -0.72
CA CYS A 44 4.73 -4.91 -0.24
C CYS A 44 5.04 -3.52 0.32
N VAL A 45 4.05 -2.63 0.21
CA VAL A 45 3.95 -1.41 1.01
C VAL A 45 2.74 -1.55 1.91
N LYS A 46 2.97 -1.70 3.20
CA LYS A 46 1.92 -2.04 4.19
C LYS A 46 0.93 -0.91 4.44
N SER A 47 1.35 0.34 4.27
CA SER A 47 0.57 1.53 4.58
C SER A 47 0.86 2.61 3.54
N ILE A 48 -0.18 3.01 2.80
CA ILE A 48 -0.11 4.02 1.74
C ILE A 48 -1.09 5.16 2.04
N SER A 49 -2.34 4.84 2.36
CA SER A 49 -3.38 5.84 2.63
C SER A 49 -4.53 5.22 3.44
N PRO A 50 -5.25 5.98 4.29
CA PRO A 50 -6.51 5.56 4.88
C PRO A 50 -7.64 5.45 3.84
N GLU A 51 -7.50 6.07 2.66
CA GLU A 51 -8.54 6.08 1.62
C GLU A 51 -8.41 4.85 0.68
N ARG A 52 -9.21 3.80 0.94
CA ARG A 52 -9.18 2.52 0.17
C ARG A 52 -9.16 2.70 -1.35
N HIS A 53 -9.94 3.64 -1.86
CA HIS A 53 -10.13 3.84 -3.29
C HIS A 53 -8.86 4.38 -3.98
N LYS A 54 -8.08 5.23 -3.30
CA LYS A 54 -6.78 5.71 -3.79
C LYS A 54 -5.78 4.58 -3.92
N VAL A 55 -5.67 3.74 -2.89
CA VAL A 55 -4.79 2.56 -2.90
C VAL A 55 -5.21 1.57 -3.99
N HIS A 56 -6.51 1.36 -4.17
CA HIS A 56 -7.02 0.52 -5.25
C HIS A 56 -6.69 1.07 -6.66
N ASN A 57 -6.66 2.39 -6.84
CA ASN A 57 -6.25 2.99 -8.12
C ASN A 57 -4.76 2.78 -8.40
N LEU A 58 -3.89 2.86 -7.38
CA LEU A 58 -2.48 2.51 -7.52
C LEU A 58 -2.28 1.04 -7.89
N MET A 59 -3.08 0.15 -7.31
CA MET A 59 -3.05 -1.28 -7.66
C MET A 59 -3.35 -1.52 -9.14
N LYS A 60 -4.33 -0.80 -9.72
CA LYS A 60 -4.61 -0.85 -11.17
C LYS A 60 -3.42 -0.33 -11.98
N LEU A 61 -2.82 0.78 -11.56
CA LEU A 61 -1.64 1.35 -12.22
C LEU A 61 -0.47 0.35 -12.26
N LEU A 62 -0.19 -0.35 -11.15
CA LEU A 62 0.86 -1.37 -11.11
C LEU A 62 0.56 -2.54 -12.04
N TYR A 63 -0.70 -3.00 -12.06
CA TYR A 63 -1.15 -4.09 -12.92
C TYR A 63 -1.03 -3.72 -14.41
N ASP A 64 -1.56 -2.56 -14.80
CA ASP A 64 -1.57 -2.09 -16.19
C ASP A 64 -0.15 -1.89 -16.75
N ASN A 65 0.81 -1.59 -15.87
CA ASN A 65 2.22 -1.38 -16.23
C ASN A 65 3.11 -2.62 -16.00
N ASN A 66 2.55 -3.76 -15.58
CA ASN A 66 3.31 -4.99 -15.25
C ASN A 66 4.49 -4.74 -14.32
N VAL A 67 4.29 -3.92 -13.28
CA VAL A 67 5.35 -3.57 -12.32
C VAL A 67 5.75 -4.82 -11.55
N SER A 68 7.04 -5.14 -11.57
CA SER A 68 7.58 -6.26 -10.80
C SER A 68 7.75 -5.90 -9.32
N PRO A 69 7.69 -6.87 -8.38
CA PRO A 69 7.94 -6.65 -6.95
C PRO A 69 9.13 -5.75 -6.63
N ILE A 70 10.28 -5.98 -7.24
CA ILE A 70 11.52 -5.22 -6.98
C ILE A 70 11.46 -3.73 -7.35
N HIS A 71 10.54 -3.33 -8.24
CA HIS A 71 10.38 -1.94 -8.69
C HIS A 71 9.16 -1.28 -8.04
N LEU A 72 8.57 -1.90 -7.01
CA LEU A 72 7.35 -1.41 -6.36
C LEU A 72 7.55 -0.01 -5.79
N ILE A 73 8.64 0.20 -5.03
CA ILE A 73 8.94 1.49 -4.41
C ILE A 73 9.28 2.55 -5.45
N ASP A 74 10.02 2.19 -6.50
CA ASP A 74 10.38 3.13 -7.56
C ASP A 74 9.14 3.71 -8.27
N VAL A 75 8.06 2.94 -8.37
CA VAL A 75 6.80 3.37 -8.98
C VAL A 75 5.88 4.06 -7.96
N LEU A 76 5.80 3.56 -6.73
CA LEU A 76 4.84 4.06 -5.74
C LEU A 76 5.36 5.22 -4.88
N GLY A 77 6.67 5.45 -4.81
CA GLY A 77 7.29 6.40 -3.88
C GLY A 77 6.65 7.78 -3.91
N ASP A 78 6.56 8.37 -5.10
CA ASP A 78 5.96 9.71 -5.28
C ASP A 78 4.48 9.75 -4.86
N TYR A 79 3.72 8.69 -5.12
CA TYR A 79 2.31 8.61 -4.71
C TYR A 79 2.16 8.44 -3.20
N ILE A 80 3.07 7.70 -2.55
CA ILE A 80 3.07 7.54 -1.09
C ILE A 80 3.36 8.87 -0.42
N ASP A 81 4.35 9.61 -0.93
CA ASP A 81 4.69 10.94 -0.44
C ASP A 81 3.52 11.91 -0.63
N GLU A 82 2.80 11.85 -1.76
CA GLU A 82 1.60 12.65 -1.98
C GLU A 82 0.46 12.26 -1.03
N TYR A 83 0.25 10.97 -0.78
CA TYR A 83 -0.89 10.47 -0.02
C TYR A 83 -0.70 10.52 1.50
N ILE A 84 0.49 10.87 1.99
CA ILE A 84 0.73 10.97 3.45
C ILE A 84 -0.21 11.97 4.13
N VAL A 85 -0.60 13.03 3.42
CA VAL A 85 -1.52 14.07 3.92
C VAL A 85 -2.93 13.57 4.19
N ASP A 86 -3.31 12.42 3.63
CA ASP A 86 -4.61 11.79 3.89
C ASP A 86 -4.74 11.37 5.35
N PHE A 87 -3.63 10.95 5.98
CA PHE A 87 -3.63 10.61 7.40
C PHE A 87 -3.86 11.83 8.29
N ASP A 88 -3.30 12.99 7.95
CA ASP A 88 -3.55 14.23 8.70
C ASP A 88 -5.02 14.63 8.66
N LYS A 89 -5.68 14.41 7.51
CA LYS A 89 -7.12 14.66 7.36
C LYS A 89 -7.93 13.70 8.22
N GLU A 90 -7.63 12.40 8.17
CA GLU A 90 -8.30 11.39 8.98
C GLU A 90 -8.13 11.64 10.49
N ILE A 91 -6.92 12.02 10.94
CA ILE A 91 -6.66 12.39 12.34
C ILE A 91 -7.51 13.59 12.76
N LYS A 92 -7.60 14.63 11.92
CA LYS A 92 -8.44 15.80 12.21
C LYS A 92 -9.91 15.39 12.35
N ASP A 93 -10.40 14.55 11.46
CA ASP A 93 -11.78 14.07 11.52
C ASP A 93 -12.06 13.20 12.76
N ILE A 94 -11.06 12.53 13.33
CA ILE A 94 -11.18 11.75 14.58
C ILE A 94 -11.05 12.63 15.83
N ALA A 95 -10.19 13.65 15.77
CA ALA A 95 -9.85 14.50 16.92
C ALA A 95 -10.87 15.63 17.19
N TYR A 96 -11.76 15.92 16.23
CA TYR A 96 -12.82 16.93 16.33
C TYR A 96 -14.22 16.31 16.38
#